data_AF-A0A7Y9RK05-F1
#
_entry.id   AF-A0A7Y9RK05-F1
#
_cell.length_a   1.000
_cell.length_b   1.000
_cell.length_c   1.000
_cell.angle_alpha   90.00
_cell.angle_beta   90.00
_cell.angle_gamma   90.00
#
_symmetry.space_group_name_H-M   'P 1'
#
loop_
_entity.id
_entity.type
_entity.pdbx_description
1 polymer ?
#
loop_
_entity_poly.entity_id
_entity_poly.type
_entity_poly.pdbx_seq_one_letter_code
_entity_poly.pdbx_strand_id
1 'polypeptide(L)'
;MPNDITTRGYPLPHPDNVAREDAQRIRDALAAISEDLDSMGVEPATETELGGVRLATDAEATGGTATDAVPVVKRVKDMITSVTTALHTTIVGEYGAAITTAINNLKAGVDPAYDTLVEIAAKLTDMTQINAILDSLAKRLRVDTAAQGLDATSQANGRANLGLGNIAIANGVVLADLRSGTGQGVVTTDKAWQAAGFVDLGNSGSGTLQIDCNIGSRFRVVLTGNVAVSFINAKDGQNVDVAFVQDATGGRTLSWNSNIRFPNGTAPTVATAANGWALVFTGVYNSLYAQWLGAGWKVT
;
A
#
# COMPACT_ATOMS: atom_id res chain seq x y z
N MET A 1 92.94 -85.58 28.72
CA MET A 1 92.75 -84.98 27.38
C MET A 1 93.65 -83.74 27.35
N PRO A 2 94.50 -83.50 26.33
CA PRO A 2 95.64 -82.61 26.50
C PRO A 2 95.36 -81.09 26.53
N ASN A 3 94.12 -80.61 26.36
CA ASN A 3 93.86 -79.17 26.21
C ASN A 3 92.62 -78.70 26.99
N ASP A 4 92.76 -78.53 28.31
CA ASP A 4 91.74 -77.83 29.11
C ASP A 4 91.75 -76.34 28.78
N ILE A 5 90.95 -75.97 27.77
CA ILE A 5 90.69 -74.58 27.36
C ILE A 5 89.20 -74.28 27.48
N THR A 6 88.85 -73.03 27.76
CA THR A 6 87.45 -72.57 27.73
C THR A 6 86.88 -72.61 26.32
N THR A 7 85.56 -72.45 26.18
CA THR A 7 84.87 -72.30 24.88
C THR A 7 85.39 -71.11 24.07
N ARG A 8 85.98 -70.10 24.72
CA ARG A 8 86.65 -68.95 24.08
C ARG A 8 88.16 -69.15 23.87
N GLY A 9 88.68 -70.35 24.14
CA GLY A 9 90.08 -70.69 23.91
C GLY A 9 91.04 -70.35 25.06
N TYR A 10 90.59 -69.71 26.14
CA TYR A 10 91.47 -69.38 27.27
C TYR A 10 91.96 -70.64 28.00
N PRO A 11 93.26 -70.77 28.31
CA PRO A 11 93.79 -71.93 29.03
C PRO A 11 93.30 -71.99 30.48
N LEU A 12 92.73 -73.14 30.88
CA LEU A 12 92.29 -73.40 32.25
C LEU A 12 93.41 -74.05 33.08
N PRO A 13 93.42 -73.87 34.42
CA PRO A 13 94.26 -74.65 35.33
C PRO A 13 93.99 -76.17 35.16
N HIS A 14 95.02 -77.01 35.16
CA HIS A 14 94.88 -78.46 34.97
C HIS A 14 95.37 -79.23 36.21
N PRO A 15 94.60 -80.21 36.72
CA PRO A 15 94.89 -80.88 37.99
C PRO A 15 96.25 -81.60 38.06
N ASP A 16 96.81 -81.99 36.91
CA ASP A 16 98.13 -82.65 36.81
C ASP A 16 99.32 -81.66 36.66
N ASN A 17 99.08 -80.35 36.56
CA ASN A 17 100.16 -79.37 36.45
C ASN A 17 100.73 -79.00 37.82
N VAL A 18 102.02 -78.64 37.86
CA VAL A 18 102.57 -78.02 39.06
C VAL A 18 102.09 -76.58 39.19
N ALA A 19 101.97 -76.07 40.43
CA ALA A 19 101.41 -74.74 40.72
C ALA A 19 102.04 -73.59 39.91
N ARG A 20 103.31 -73.70 39.51
CA ARG A 20 104.01 -72.70 38.69
C ARG A 20 103.51 -72.68 37.22
N GLU A 21 103.18 -73.84 36.67
CA GLU A 21 102.65 -73.98 35.30
C GLU A 21 101.21 -73.49 35.25
N ASP A 22 100.40 -73.82 36.26
CA ASP A 22 99.04 -73.29 36.37
C ASP A 22 99.02 -71.78 36.61
N ALA A 23 99.96 -71.23 37.37
CA ALA A 23 100.09 -69.77 37.50
C ALA A 23 100.43 -69.08 36.17
N GLN A 24 101.20 -69.74 35.29
CA GLN A 24 101.45 -69.22 33.94
C GLN A 24 100.20 -69.29 33.07
N ARG A 25 99.49 -70.42 33.08
CA ARG A 25 98.22 -70.58 32.34
C ARG A 25 97.16 -69.57 32.77
N ILE A 26 97.06 -69.29 34.07
CA ILE A 26 96.17 -68.25 34.60
C ILE A 26 96.59 -66.86 34.08
N ARG A 27 97.90 -66.55 34.06
CA ARG A 27 98.38 -65.27 33.49
C ARG A 27 98.06 -65.16 32.00
N ASP A 28 98.26 -66.22 31.24
CA ASP A 28 97.99 -66.24 29.80
C ASP A 28 96.49 -66.11 29.52
N ALA A 29 95.65 -66.78 30.32
CA ALA A 29 94.20 -66.61 30.26
C ALA A 29 93.75 -65.19 30.61
N LEU A 30 94.33 -64.57 31.65
CA LEU A 30 94.02 -63.20 32.03
C LEU A 30 94.43 -62.20 30.94
N ALA A 31 95.59 -62.39 30.29
CA ALA A 31 96.00 -61.56 29.17
C ALA A 31 95.04 -61.67 27.98
N ALA A 32 94.66 -62.90 27.62
CA ALA A 32 93.69 -63.15 26.55
C ALA A 32 92.29 -62.60 26.86
N ILE A 33 91.84 -62.69 28.12
CA ILE A 33 90.58 -62.07 28.56
C ILE A 33 90.65 -60.54 28.46
N SER A 34 91.79 -59.93 28.80
CA SER A 34 91.97 -58.48 28.68
C SER A 34 91.92 -58.02 27.22
N GLU A 35 92.54 -58.77 26.32
CA GLU A 35 92.50 -58.49 24.87
C GLU A 35 91.09 -58.67 24.29
N ASP A 36 90.36 -59.70 24.74
CA ASP A 36 88.94 -59.87 24.40
C ASP A 36 88.06 -58.73 24.96
N LEU A 37 88.35 -58.21 26.15
CA LEU A 37 87.63 -57.07 26.75
C LEU A 37 87.89 -55.77 26.00
N ASP A 38 89.14 -55.50 25.60
CA ASP A 38 89.50 -54.31 24.83
C ASP A 38 88.86 -54.36 23.43
N SER A 39 88.79 -55.53 22.80
CA SER A 39 88.08 -55.72 21.51
C SER A 39 86.55 -55.71 21.64
N MET A 40 86.00 -55.88 22.85
CA MET A 40 84.58 -55.68 23.15
C MET A 40 84.22 -54.21 23.45
N GLY A 41 85.20 -53.31 23.54
CA GLY A 41 84.98 -51.87 23.59
C GLY A 41 84.28 -51.41 22.32
N VAL A 42 83.03 -50.99 22.43
CA VAL A 42 82.24 -50.55 21.27
C VAL A 42 82.64 -49.11 20.95
N GLU A 43 83.46 -48.93 19.91
CA GLU A 43 83.78 -47.61 19.35
C GLU A 43 82.49 -46.88 18.93
N PRO A 44 82.42 -45.55 19.09
CA PRO A 44 81.24 -44.77 18.71
C PRO A 44 80.98 -44.89 17.21
N ALA A 45 79.72 -45.05 16.81
CA ALA A 45 79.39 -45.07 15.38
C ALA A 45 79.67 -43.72 14.72
N THR A 46 80.02 -43.76 13.45
CA THR A 46 80.12 -42.57 12.59
C THR A 46 79.12 -42.69 11.44
N GLU A 47 78.97 -41.66 10.61
CA GLU A 47 78.10 -41.72 9.42
C GLU A 47 78.54 -42.81 8.42
N THR A 48 79.80 -43.25 8.48
CA THR A 48 80.40 -44.17 7.52
C THR A 48 80.86 -45.50 8.12
N GLU A 49 80.93 -45.61 9.45
CA GLU A 49 81.46 -46.78 10.15
C GLU A 49 80.51 -47.28 11.24
N LEU A 50 80.41 -48.61 11.35
CA LEU A 50 79.58 -49.26 12.36
C LEU A 50 80.18 -49.07 13.76
N GLY A 51 79.34 -48.78 14.74
CA GLY A 51 79.74 -48.61 16.13
C GLY A 51 78.54 -48.54 17.07
N GLY A 52 78.81 -48.18 18.32
CA GLY A 52 77.81 -48.02 19.38
C GLY A 52 77.14 -46.65 19.29
N VAL A 53 75.82 -46.61 19.47
CA VAL A 53 75.07 -45.35 19.48
C VAL A 53 74.21 -45.29 20.75
N ARG A 54 74.26 -44.15 21.44
CA ARG A 54 73.42 -43.89 22.60
C ARG A 54 72.01 -43.45 22.17
N LEU A 55 71.04 -43.59 23.06
CA LEU A 55 69.70 -43.04 22.84
C LEU A 55 69.67 -41.54 23.17
N ALA A 56 69.01 -40.75 22.33
CA ALA A 56 68.88 -39.31 22.52
C ALA A 56 68.02 -38.97 23.75
N THR A 57 68.44 -37.94 24.49
CA THR A 57 67.63 -37.36 25.58
C THR A 57 66.42 -36.58 25.03
N ASP A 58 65.48 -36.22 25.92
CA ASP A 58 64.31 -35.41 25.56
C ASP A 58 64.65 -34.06 24.94
N ALA A 59 65.62 -33.37 25.55
CA ALA A 59 66.04 -32.04 25.12
C ALA A 59 66.75 -32.12 23.76
N GLU A 60 67.63 -33.10 23.57
CA GLU A 60 68.35 -33.32 22.31
C GLU A 60 67.40 -33.67 21.15
N ALA A 61 66.41 -34.53 21.40
CA ALA A 61 65.43 -34.92 20.38
C ALA A 61 64.46 -33.79 20.02
N THR A 62 64.11 -32.94 20.98
CA THR A 62 63.23 -31.78 20.74
C THR A 62 63.98 -30.64 20.05
N GLY A 63 65.26 -30.45 20.40
CA GLY A 63 66.12 -29.41 19.83
C GLY A 63 66.80 -29.80 18.50
N GLY A 64 66.85 -31.10 18.18
CA GLY A 64 67.57 -31.61 17.02
C GLY A 64 69.08 -31.37 17.08
N THR A 65 69.67 -31.38 18.29
CA THR A 65 71.03 -30.88 18.53
C THR A 65 72.10 -31.96 18.68
N ALA A 66 71.72 -33.22 18.88
CA ALA A 66 72.68 -34.32 19.02
C ALA A 66 73.09 -34.90 17.66
N THR A 67 74.39 -35.10 17.46
CA THR A 67 74.97 -35.70 16.25
C THR A 67 75.40 -37.16 16.45
N ASP A 68 75.42 -37.63 17.70
CA ASP A 68 75.97 -38.92 18.14
C ASP A 68 74.93 -39.82 18.83
N ALA A 69 73.63 -39.52 18.66
CA ALA A 69 72.54 -40.23 19.35
C ALA A 69 71.34 -40.50 18.44
N VAL A 70 70.69 -41.66 18.65
CA VAL A 70 69.47 -42.04 17.92
C VAL A 70 68.20 -41.76 18.72
N PRO A 71 67.15 -41.20 18.11
CA PRO A 71 65.87 -41.03 18.77
C PRO A 71 65.11 -42.35 18.90
N VAL A 72 64.39 -42.53 20.01
CA VAL A 72 63.39 -43.62 20.13
C VAL A 72 62.03 -43.16 19.60
N VAL A 73 61.15 -44.11 19.25
CA VAL A 73 59.81 -43.84 18.67
C VAL A 73 59.01 -42.81 19.47
N LYS A 74 59.05 -42.88 20.81
CA LYS A 74 58.37 -41.92 21.68
C LYS A 74 58.88 -40.48 21.47
N ARG A 75 60.19 -40.28 21.32
CA ARG A 75 60.80 -38.96 21.13
C ARG A 75 60.37 -38.34 19.81
N VAL A 76 60.35 -39.15 18.75
CA VAL A 76 59.85 -38.73 17.44
C VAL A 76 58.38 -38.30 17.54
N LYS A 77 57.54 -39.08 18.24
CA LYS A 77 56.14 -38.73 18.48
C LYS A 77 55.98 -37.41 19.23
N ASP A 78 56.74 -37.21 20.31
CA ASP A 78 56.65 -36.01 21.13
C ASP A 78 57.10 -34.77 20.34
N MET A 79 58.17 -34.87 19.55
CA MET A 79 58.64 -33.82 18.65
C MET A 79 57.56 -33.43 17.62
N ILE A 80 56.96 -34.41 16.94
CA ILE A 80 55.89 -34.18 15.97
C ILE A 80 54.69 -33.50 16.65
N THR A 81 54.32 -33.96 17.84
CA THR A 81 53.19 -33.41 18.60
C THR A 81 53.44 -31.96 19.00
N SER A 82 54.65 -31.65 19.46
CA SER A 82 55.08 -30.30 19.83
C SER A 82 54.99 -29.33 18.64
N VAL A 83 55.58 -29.70 17.49
CA VAL A 83 55.55 -28.89 16.27
C VAL A 83 54.11 -28.69 15.77
N THR A 84 53.30 -29.75 15.79
CA THR A 84 51.90 -29.68 15.35
C THR A 84 51.07 -28.76 16.26
N THR A 85 51.32 -28.78 17.57
CA THR A 85 50.64 -27.92 18.54
C THR A 85 51.00 -26.45 18.35
N ALA A 86 52.29 -26.16 18.12
CA ALA A 86 52.76 -24.80 17.82
C ALA A 86 52.12 -24.27 16.53
N LEU A 87 52.12 -25.08 15.46
CA LEU A 87 51.50 -24.71 14.19
C LEU A 87 49.99 -24.46 14.33
N HIS A 88 49.28 -25.31 15.07
CA HIS A 88 47.84 -25.13 15.32
C HIS A 88 47.57 -23.82 16.08
N THR A 89 48.39 -23.50 17.08
CA THR A 89 48.26 -22.28 17.87
C THR A 89 48.43 -21.03 16.99
N THR A 90 49.44 -21.01 16.12
CA THR A 90 49.67 -19.88 15.20
C THR A 90 48.57 -19.75 14.15
N ILE A 91 48.17 -20.85 13.48
CA ILE A 91 47.14 -20.81 12.43
C ILE A 91 45.77 -20.43 12.99
N VAL A 92 45.34 -21.07 14.08
CA VAL A 92 43.97 -20.89 14.59
C VAL A 92 43.86 -19.66 15.47
N GLY A 93 44.85 -19.40 16.33
CA GLY A 93 44.83 -18.30 17.27
C GLY A 93 45.08 -16.95 16.60
N GLU A 94 46.24 -16.81 15.96
CA GLU A 94 46.71 -15.51 15.47
C GLU A 94 46.09 -15.13 14.12
N TYR A 95 46.18 -16.02 13.12
CA TYR A 95 45.56 -15.76 11.82
C TYR A 95 44.03 -15.78 11.90
N GLY A 96 43.43 -16.66 12.71
CA GLY A 96 41.98 -16.68 12.92
C GLY A 96 41.45 -15.38 13.55
N ALA A 97 42.14 -14.84 14.54
CA ALA A 97 41.79 -13.55 15.16
C ALA A 97 42.01 -12.37 14.19
N ALA A 98 43.10 -12.38 13.43
CA ALA A 98 43.38 -11.35 12.42
C ALA A 98 42.35 -11.37 11.28
N ILE A 99 41.97 -12.56 10.78
CA ILE A 99 40.91 -12.72 9.77
C ILE A 99 39.57 -12.26 10.32
N THR A 100 39.23 -12.64 11.56
CA THR A 100 37.98 -12.20 12.22
C THR A 100 37.96 -10.68 12.36
N THR A 101 39.08 -10.08 12.77
CA THR A 101 39.24 -8.63 12.86
C THR A 101 39.14 -7.96 11.49
N ALA A 102 39.77 -8.50 10.45
CA ALA A 102 39.69 -7.98 9.09
C ALA A 102 38.27 -8.07 8.52
N ILE A 103 37.56 -9.18 8.77
CA ILE A 103 36.14 -9.35 8.42
C ILE A 103 35.29 -8.31 9.17
N ASN A 104 35.54 -8.12 10.47
CA ASN A 104 34.82 -7.13 11.26
C ASN A 104 35.14 -5.71 10.83
N ASN A 105 36.37 -5.40 10.42
CA ASN A 105 36.75 -4.10 9.87
C ASN A 105 36.18 -3.88 8.46
N LEU A 106 36.05 -4.93 7.64
CA LEU A 106 35.34 -4.84 6.37
C LEU A 106 33.84 -4.62 6.58
N LYS A 107 33.27 -5.22 7.64
CA LYS A 107 31.88 -4.98 8.08
C LYS A 107 31.69 -3.61 8.74
N ALA A 108 32.68 -3.11 9.48
CA ALA A 108 32.61 -1.88 10.28
C ALA A 108 33.19 -0.65 9.57
N GLY A 109 33.96 -0.84 8.48
CA GLY A 109 34.42 0.22 7.59
C GLY A 109 33.33 0.76 6.67
N VAL A 110 32.08 0.34 6.88
CA VAL A 110 30.89 0.80 6.17
C VAL A 110 29.91 1.43 7.17
N ASP A 111 30.16 2.67 7.52
CA ASP A 111 29.17 3.55 8.16
C ASP A 111 29.34 4.92 7.46
N PRO A 112 28.39 5.42 6.63
CA PRO A 112 26.92 5.46 6.80
C PRO A 112 26.11 4.84 5.64
N ALA A 113 26.72 4.09 4.71
CA ALA A 113 25.99 3.54 3.56
C ALA A 113 25.09 2.33 3.90
N TYR A 114 25.40 1.60 4.97
CA TYR A 114 24.53 0.55 5.50
C TYR A 114 23.35 1.16 6.28
N ASP A 115 23.59 2.28 6.97
CA ASP A 115 22.54 3.08 7.60
C ASP A 115 21.59 3.63 6.54
N THR A 116 22.08 4.21 5.44
CA THR A 116 21.19 4.68 4.38
C THR A 116 20.42 3.57 3.70
N LEU A 117 20.98 2.37 3.46
CA LEU A 117 20.22 1.29 2.82
C LEU A 117 19.16 0.67 3.76
N VAL A 118 19.47 0.53 5.05
CA VAL A 118 18.50 0.06 6.06
C VAL A 118 17.45 1.14 6.35
N GLU A 119 17.85 2.40 6.42
CA GLU A 119 16.96 3.55 6.56
C GLU A 119 16.08 3.72 5.31
N ILE A 120 16.64 3.56 4.10
CA ILE A 120 15.88 3.56 2.84
C ILE A 120 14.91 2.37 2.83
N ALA A 121 15.32 1.17 3.26
CA ALA A 121 14.42 0.03 3.37
C ALA A 121 13.29 0.26 4.39
N ALA A 122 13.58 0.89 5.52
CA ALA A 122 12.59 1.26 6.54
C ALA A 122 11.65 2.40 6.06
N LYS A 123 12.18 3.37 5.30
CA LYS A 123 11.36 4.44 4.69
C LYS A 123 10.54 3.93 3.50
N LEU A 124 10.99 2.91 2.79
CA LEU A 124 10.22 2.22 1.74
C LEU A 124 9.06 1.40 2.32
N THR A 125 9.19 0.86 3.53
CA THR A 125 8.10 0.15 4.21
C THR A 125 7.09 1.08 4.86
N ASP A 126 7.50 2.29 5.27
CA ASP A 126 6.58 3.32 5.76
C ASP A 126 5.84 4.02 4.62
N MET A 127 4.79 3.37 4.12
CA MET A 127 3.90 3.90 3.08
C MET A 127 2.88 4.91 3.62
N THR A 128 2.95 5.34 4.88
CA THR A 128 1.88 6.15 5.52
C THR A 128 1.60 7.46 4.77
N GLN A 129 2.65 8.19 4.39
CA GLN A 129 2.50 9.44 3.64
C GLN A 129 2.03 9.21 2.21
N ILE A 130 2.52 8.17 1.53
CA ILE A 130 2.07 7.78 0.18
C ILE A 130 0.58 7.38 0.21
N ASN A 131 0.18 6.59 1.21
CA ASN A 131 -1.21 6.18 1.40
C ASN A 131 -2.12 7.39 1.71
N ALA A 132 -1.65 8.34 2.52
CA ALA A 132 -2.38 9.58 2.77
C ALA A 132 -2.54 10.45 1.52
N ILE A 133 -1.51 10.52 0.65
CA ILE A 133 -1.58 11.19 -0.65
C ILE A 133 -2.57 10.46 -1.57
N LEU A 134 -2.46 9.14 -1.70
CA LEU A 134 -3.37 8.33 -2.53
C LEU A 134 -4.83 8.45 -2.06
N ASP A 135 -5.07 8.46 -0.75
CA ASP A 135 -6.38 8.68 -0.15
C ASP A 135 -6.90 10.10 -0.40
N SER A 136 -6.03 11.13 -0.31
CA SER A 136 -6.37 12.50 -0.68
C SER A 136 -6.72 12.64 -2.17
N LEU A 137 -5.97 12.00 -3.08
CA LEU A 137 -6.27 11.99 -4.51
C LEU A 137 -7.56 11.22 -4.81
N ALA A 138 -7.81 10.09 -4.14
CA ALA A 138 -9.05 9.32 -4.28
C ALA A 138 -10.28 10.13 -3.82
N LYS A 139 -10.11 11.01 -2.84
CA LYS A 139 -11.15 11.91 -2.32
C LYS A 139 -11.36 13.19 -3.15
N ARG A 140 -10.49 13.50 -4.10
CA ARG A 140 -10.68 14.66 -5.01
C ARG A 140 -11.68 14.31 -6.10
N LEU A 141 -12.59 15.25 -6.36
CA LEU A 141 -13.45 15.17 -7.55
C LEU A 141 -12.57 15.31 -8.79
N ARG A 142 -12.45 14.25 -9.59
CA ARG A 142 -11.86 14.35 -10.93
C ARG A 142 -12.87 15.09 -11.81
N VAL A 143 -12.41 16.04 -12.63
CA VAL A 143 -13.29 16.83 -13.52
C VAL A 143 -13.12 16.51 -15.01
N ASP A 144 -12.20 15.60 -15.36
CA ASP A 144 -11.68 15.51 -16.74
C ASP A 144 -12.00 14.21 -17.51
N THR A 145 -12.94 13.36 -17.09
CA THR A 145 -13.24 12.12 -17.86
C THR A 145 -14.68 11.64 -17.75
N ALA A 146 -15.22 11.17 -18.88
CA ALA A 146 -16.60 10.70 -19.05
C ALA A 146 -16.90 9.32 -18.40
N ALA A 147 -15.89 8.62 -17.88
CA ALA A 147 -16.04 7.33 -17.23
C ALA A 147 -15.13 7.25 -16.00
N GLN A 148 -15.55 7.90 -14.92
CA GLN A 148 -14.71 8.05 -13.72
C GLN A 148 -14.62 6.77 -12.87
N GLY A 149 -15.40 5.73 -13.17
CA GLY A 149 -15.43 4.49 -12.39
C GLY A 149 -15.85 4.66 -10.93
N LEU A 150 -16.41 5.82 -10.57
CA LEU A 150 -16.84 6.12 -9.21
C LEU A 150 -18.09 5.34 -8.86
N ASP A 151 -18.07 4.65 -7.72
CA ASP A 151 -19.25 4.04 -7.13
C ASP A 151 -20.24 5.11 -6.63
N ALA A 152 -21.45 4.68 -6.27
CA ALA A 152 -22.51 5.58 -5.82
C ALA A 152 -22.10 6.42 -4.59
N THR A 153 -21.28 5.85 -3.70
CA THR A 153 -20.78 6.51 -2.48
C THR A 153 -19.81 7.64 -2.82
N SER A 154 -18.86 7.40 -3.71
CA SER A 154 -17.87 8.39 -4.14
C SER A 154 -18.53 9.54 -4.91
N GLN A 155 -19.54 9.22 -5.73
CA GLN A 155 -20.36 10.25 -6.38
C GLN A 155 -21.12 11.10 -5.36
N ALA A 156 -21.69 10.49 -4.31
CA ALA A 156 -22.38 11.23 -3.25
C ALA A 156 -21.45 12.17 -2.47
N ASN A 157 -20.26 11.68 -2.11
CA ASN A 157 -19.23 12.49 -1.45
C ASN A 157 -18.77 13.65 -2.34
N GLY A 158 -18.61 13.42 -3.65
CA GLY A 158 -18.28 14.47 -4.62
C GLY A 158 -19.34 15.59 -4.65
N ARG A 159 -20.64 15.22 -4.68
CA ARG A 159 -21.74 16.20 -4.61
C ARG A 159 -21.77 16.97 -3.29
N ALA A 160 -21.47 16.30 -2.18
CA ALA A 160 -21.41 16.92 -0.85
C ALA A 160 -20.25 17.91 -0.74
N ASN A 161 -19.06 17.55 -1.23
CA ASN A 161 -17.87 18.40 -1.19
C ASN A 161 -18.03 19.68 -2.03
N LEU A 162 -18.72 19.59 -3.17
CA LEU A 162 -19.05 20.76 -3.98
C LEU A 162 -20.23 21.58 -3.42
N GLY A 163 -20.91 21.11 -2.37
CA GLY A 163 -22.10 21.78 -1.84
C GLY A 163 -23.31 21.78 -2.78
N LEU A 164 -23.33 20.92 -3.80
CA LEU A 164 -24.42 20.87 -4.78
C LEU A 164 -25.68 20.18 -4.24
N GLY A 165 -25.55 19.39 -3.17
CA GLY A 165 -26.67 18.70 -2.52
C GLY A 165 -27.48 17.86 -3.52
N ASN A 166 -28.81 17.97 -3.44
CA ASN A 166 -29.73 17.23 -4.31
C ASN A 166 -29.85 17.82 -5.73
N ILE A 167 -29.40 19.06 -5.97
CA ILE A 167 -29.49 19.72 -7.29
C ILE A 167 -28.69 18.95 -8.34
N ALA A 168 -27.55 18.37 -7.96
CA ALA A 168 -26.67 17.64 -8.87
C ALA A 168 -27.26 16.33 -9.43
N ILE A 169 -28.37 15.83 -8.86
CA ILE A 169 -29.08 14.64 -9.35
C ILE A 169 -30.56 14.92 -9.63
N ALA A 170 -30.99 16.17 -9.42
CA ALA A 170 -32.37 16.56 -9.66
C ALA A 170 -32.61 16.58 -11.18
N ASN A 171 -33.60 15.82 -11.62
CA ASN A 171 -34.11 15.98 -12.98
C ASN A 171 -34.62 17.42 -13.17
N GLY A 172 -34.52 17.93 -14.41
CA GLY A 172 -35.16 19.19 -14.76
C GLY A 172 -36.66 19.12 -14.52
N VAL A 173 -37.25 20.17 -13.95
CA VAL A 173 -38.69 20.21 -13.71
C VAL A 173 -39.43 20.25 -15.04
N VAL A 174 -40.52 19.49 -15.18
CA VAL A 174 -41.37 19.57 -16.37
C VAL A 174 -42.29 20.78 -16.31
N LEU A 175 -42.81 21.22 -17.46
CA LEU A 175 -43.64 22.43 -17.54
C LEU A 175 -44.91 22.35 -16.66
N ALA A 176 -45.52 21.16 -16.57
CA ALA A 176 -46.69 20.94 -15.73
C ALA A 176 -46.38 21.20 -14.25
N ASP A 177 -45.27 20.66 -13.75
CA ASP A 177 -44.82 20.80 -12.37
C ASP A 177 -44.53 22.26 -11.97
N LEU A 178 -44.00 23.08 -12.89
CA LEU A 178 -43.82 24.52 -12.66
C LEU A 178 -45.16 25.23 -12.47
N ARG A 179 -46.15 24.90 -13.31
CA ARG A 179 -47.47 25.55 -13.33
C ARG A 179 -48.35 25.08 -12.17
N SER A 180 -48.25 23.80 -11.79
CA SER A 180 -48.93 23.22 -10.62
C SER A 180 -48.18 23.50 -9.30
N GLY A 181 -46.92 23.92 -9.35
CA GLY A 181 -46.11 24.18 -8.15
C GLY A 181 -45.76 22.90 -7.37
N THR A 182 -45.68 21.76 -8.06
CA THR A 182 -45.46 20.43 -7.45
C THR A 182 -44.06 19.87 -7.72
N GLY A 183 -43.25 20.54 -8.53
CA GLY A 183 -41.90 20.08 -8.89
C GLY A 183 -40.87 20.28 -7.79
N GLN A 184 -39.96 19.31 -7.63
CA GLN A 184 -38.81 19.38 -6.71
C GLN A 184 -37.45 19.41 -7.43
N GLY A 185 -37.43 19.77 -8.71
CA GLY A 185 -36.25 19.72 -9.58
C GLY A 185 -35.61 21.08 -9.88
N VAL A 186 -34.70 21.10 -10.85
CA VAL A 186 -34.06 22.32 -11.34
C VAL A 186 -34.98 23.06 -12.33
N VAL A 187 -35.21 24.35 -12.08
CA VAL A 187 -35.92 25.24 -13.00
C VAL A 187 -34.94 25.79 -14.02
N THR A 188 -35.20 25.55 -15.30
CA THR A 188 -34.44 26.13 -16.41
C THR A 188 -35.12 27.38 -16.95
N THR A 189 -34.37 28.25 -17.63
CA THR A 189 -34.88 29.51 -18.17
C THR A 189 -35.98 29.29 -19.22
N ASP A 190 -35.85 28.29 -20.09
CA ASP A 190 -36.87 27.94 -21.09
C ASP A 190 -38.18 27.50 -20.43
N LYS A 191 -38.12 26.68 -19.37
CA LYS A 191 -39.30 26.22 -18.63
C LYS A 191 -39.97 27.34 -17.86
N ALA A 192 -39.18 28.22 -17.22
CA ALA A 192 -39.71 29.39 -16.53
C ALA A 192 -40.49 30.31 -17.49
N TRP A 193 -39.92 30.61 -18.67
CA TRP A 193 -40.61 31.42 -19.68
C TRP A 193 -41.83 30.74 -20.28
N GLN A 194 -41.78 29.43 -20.54
CA GLN A 194 -42.94 28.64 -21.00
C GLN A 194 -44.06 28.61 -19.96
N ALA A 195 -43.73 28.51 -18.67
CA ALA A 195 -44.71 28.49 -17.58
C ALA A 195 -45.47 29.82 -17.47
N ALA A 196 -44.78 30.94 -17.72
CA ALA A 196 -45.34 32.29 -17.71
C ALA A 196 -46.11 32.65 -18.99
N GLY A 197 -45.99 31.88 -20.08
CA GLY A 197 -46.68 32.13 -21.35
C GLY A 197 -48.19 31.90 -21.30
N PHE A 198 -48.89 32.34 -22.34
CA PHE A 198 -50.32 32.07 -22.50
C PHE A 198 -50.59 30.59 -22.74
N VAL A 199 -51.58 30.06 -22.03
CA VAL A 199 -52.21 28.77 -22.29
C VAL A 199 -53.45 29.02 -23.13
N ASP A 200 -53.52 28.37 -24.29
CA ASP A 200 -54.71 28.42 -25.12
C ASP A 200 -55.73 27.41 -24.60
N LEU A 201 -56.89 27.90 -24.17
CA LEU A 201 -58.02 27.09 -23.74
C LEU A 201 -58.92 26.68 -24.92
N GLY A 202 -58.65 27.20 -26.12
CA GLY A 202 -59.46 26.95 -27.31
C GLY A 202 -60.83 27.62 -27.22
N ASN A 203 -61.86 26.89 -27.65
CA ASN A 203 -63.23 27.39 -27.74
C ASN A 203 -63.98 27.20 -26.41
N SER A 204 -64.65 28.24 -25.95
CA SER A 204 -65.35 28.26 -24.66
C SER A 204 -66.59 27.37 -24.60
N GLY A 205 -67.20 27.05 -25.75
CA GLY A 205 -68.55 26.49 -25.78
C GLY A 205 -69.57 27.45 -25.18
N SER A 206 -70.58 26.89 -24.49
CA SER A 206 -71.62 27.64 -23.77
C SER A 206 -71.81 27.08 -22.36
N GLY A 207 -72.32 27.88 -21.44
CA GLY A 207 -72.52 27.47 -20.04
C GLY A 207 -71.35 27.84 -19.14
N THR A 208 -70.88 26.94 -18.28
CA THR A 208 -69.80 27.26 -17.33
C THR A 208 -68.43 27.05 -17.98
N LEU A 209 -67.63 28.11 -18.08
CA LEU A 209 -66.23 28.04 -18.48
C LEU A 209 -65.36 27.90 -17.22
N GLN A 210 -64.84 26.69 -17.01
CA GLN A 210 -63.92 26.40 -15.90
C GLN A 210 -62.47 26.58 -16.36
N ILE A 211 -61.78 27.54 -15.74
CA ILE A 211 -60.37 27.81 -16.00
C ILE A 211 -59.54 27.18 -14.87
N ASP A 212 -58.74 26.18 -15.21
CA ASP A 212 -57.89 25.47 -14.25
C ASP A 212 -56.59 26.26 -13.98
N CYS A 213 -56.42 26.75 -12.75
CA CYS A 213 -55.25 27.50 -12.36
C CYS A 213 -54.00 26.62 -12.14
N ASN A 214 -54.10 25.29 -12.21
CA ASN A 214 -52.92 24.41 -12.20
C ASN A 214 -52.18 24.37 -13.54
N ILE A 215 -52.86 24.68 -14.66
CA ILE A 215 -52.24 24.57 -15.99
C ILE A 215 -51.54 25.87 -16.42
N GLY A 216 -51.66 26.96 -15.66
CA GLY A 216 -50.99 28.23 -15.92
C GLY A 216 -51.54 29.41 -15.12
N SER A 217 -50.97 30.58 -15.38
CA SER A 217 -51.43 31.87 -14.84
C SER A 217 -51.87 32.85 -15.93
N ARG A 218 -51.68 32.52 -17.21
CA ARG A 218 -52.11 33.36 -18.33
C ARG A 218 -52.87 32.50 -19.31
N PHE A 219 -54.06 32.94 -19.68
CA PHE A 219 -54.98 32.15 -20.50
C PHE A 219 -55.50 32.97 -21.68
N ARG A 220 -55.75 32.29 -22.78
CA ARG A 220 -56.49 32.83 -23.91
C ARG A 220 -57.64 31.89 -24.22
N VAL A 221 -58.82 32.45 -24.49
CA VAL A 221 -60.01 31.66 -24.86
C VAL A 221 -60.80 32.39 -25.94
N VAL A 222 -61.28 31.62 -26.90
CA VAL A 222 -62.20 32.09 -27.94
C VAL A 222 -63.63 31.82 -27.47
N LEU A 223 -64.41 32.88 -27.34
CA LEU A 223 -65.82 32.83 -26.96
C LEU A 223 -66.64 32.36 -28.15
N THR A 224 -67.13 31.12 -28.08
CA THR A 224 -68.05 30.51 -29.05
C THR A 224 -69.43 30.27 -28.46
N GLY A 225 -69.79 31.01 -27.41
CA GLY A 225 -71.08 30.95 -26.72
C GLY A 225 -71.10 31.88 -25.51
N ASN A 226 -72.27 32.07 -24.92
CA ASN A 226 -72.40 32.81 -23.67
C ASN A 226 -71.89 31.94 -22.52
N VAL A 227 -71.00 32.48 -21.69
CA VAL A 227 -70.34 31.72 -20.63
C VAL A 227 -70.39 32.37 -19.26
N ALA A 228 -70.45 31.54 -18.22
CA ALA A 228 -70.21 31.93 -16.84
C ALA A 228 -68.79 31.48 -16.44
N VAL A 229 -67.90 32.42 -16.12
CA VAL A 229 -66.50 32.13 -15.78
C VAL A 229 -66.38 31.68 -14.32
N SER A 230 -65.67 30.57 -14.13
CA SER A 230 -65.22 30.11 -12.82
C SER A 230 -63.75 29.69 -12.89
N PHE A 231 -62.98 30.04 -11.88
CA PHE A 231 -61.62 29.54 -11.71
C PHE A 231 -61.61 28.36 -10.73
N ILE A 232 -60.78 27.35 -11.00
CA ILE A 232 -60.62 26.17 -10.14
C ILE A 232 -59.12 25.94 -9.84
N ASN A 233 -58.83 25.20 -8.76
CA ASN A 233 -57.47 24.86 -8.35
C ASN A 233 -56.52 26.08 -8.17
N ALA A 234 -57.09 27.21 -7.74
CA ALA A 234 -56.36 28.43 -7.49
C ALA A 234 -55.48 28.31 -6.25
N LYS A 235 -54.28 28.89 -6.30
CA LYS A 235 -53.36 28.95 -5.16
C LYS A 235 -53.37 30.34 -4.55
N ASP A 236 -53.12 30.41 -3.25
CA ASP A 236 -53.09 31.69 -2.54
C ASP A 236 -52.07 32.65 -3.19
N GLY A 237 -52.49 33.89 -3.45
CA GLY A 237 -51.66 34.89 -4.11
C GLY A 237 -51.42 34.67 -5.61
N GLN A 238 -52.01 33.63 -6.22
CA GLN A 238 -51.85 33.41 -7.66
C GLN A 238 -52.51 34.51 -8.47
N ASN A 239 -51.72 35.18 -9.31
CA ASN A 239 -52.23 36.07 -10.35
C ASN A 239 -52.68 35.26 -11.56
N VAL A 240 -53.85 35.62 -12.10
CA VAL A 240 -54.41 35.06 -13.33
C VAL A 240 -54.78 36.19 -14.29
N ASP A 241 -54.24 36.11 -15.50
CA ASP A 241 -54.61 36.95 -16.63
C ASP A 241 -55.41 36.12 -17.64
N VAL A 242 -56.54 36.63 -18.12
CA VAL A 242 -57.33 35.95 -19.16
C VAL A 242 -57.67 36.92 -20.28
N ALA A 243 -57.29 36.55 -21.50
CA ALA A 243 -57.72 37.21 -22.72
C ALA A 243 -58.91 36.44 -23.32
N PHE A 244 -60.08 37.09 -23.31
CA PHE A 244 -61.26 36.60 -24.00
C PHE A 244 -61.30 37.21 -25.40
N VAL A 245 -61.55 36.40 -26.41
CA VAL A 245 -61.63 36.82 -27.82
C VAL A 245 -63.00 36.42 -28.36
N GLN A 246 -63.68 37.29 -29.11
CA GLN A 246 -64.93 36.92 -29.79
C GLN A 246 -64.64 35.97 -30.96
N ASP A 247 -65.53 35.04 -31.23
CA ASP A 247 -65.47 34.26 -32.46
C ASP A 247 -65.80 35.11 -33.71
N ALA A 248 -65.81 34.46 -34.88
CA ALA A 248 -66.07 35.11 -36.16
C ALA A 248 -67.50 35.68 -36.30
N THR A 249 -68.42 35.36 -35.39
CA THR A 249 -69.78 35.93 -35.36
C THR A 249 -69.86 37.12 -34.40
N GLY A 250 -69.21 37.04 -33.25
CA GLY A 250 -69.37 38.02 -32.18
C GLY A 250 -70.66 37.83 -31.38
N GLY A 251 -71.00 38.84 -30.57
CA GLY A 251 -72.22 38.87 -29.76
C GLY A 251 -72.20 37.99 -28.50
N ARG A 252 -71.06 37.39 -28.14
CA ARG A 252 -70.97 36.54 -26.94
C ARG A 252 -70.85 37.38 -25.69
N THR A 253 -71.47 36.89 -24.62
CA THR A 253 -71.49 37.53 -23.30
C THR A 253 -70.81 36.67 -22.26
N LEU A 254 -70.40 37.33 -21.18
CA LEU A 254 -69.71 36.69 -20.07
C LEU A 254 -70.38 37.12 -18.76
N SER A 255 -70.63 36.14 -17.89
CA SER A 255 -70.99 36.37 -16.50
C SER A 255 -69.91 35.81 -15.58
N TRP A 256 -69.87 36.32 -14.35
CA TRP A 256 -68.81 35.99 -13.39
C TRP A 256 -69.41 35.24 -12.21
N ASN A 257 -68.70 34.22 -11.73
CA ASN A 257 -69.07 33.56 -10.49
C ASN A 257 -68.99 34.55 -9.31
N SER A 258 -69.86 34.36 -8.32
CA SER A 258 -70.05 35.25 -7.16
C SER A 258 -68.81 35.41 -6.27
N ASN A 259 -67.86 34.47 -6.35
CA ASN A 259 -66.58 34.54 -5.66
C ASN A 259 -65.57 35.48 -6.33
N ILE A 260 -65.91 36.08 -7.48
CA ILE A 260 -65.08 37.07 -8.17
C ILE A 260 -65.60 38.47 -7.81
N ARG A 261 -64.77 39.25 -7.14
CA ARG A 261 -65.05 40.62 -6.71
C ARG A 261 -64.37 41.61 -7.64
N PHE A 262 -65.14 42.61 -8.04
CA PHE A 262 -64.68 43.73 -8.86
C PHE A 262 -64.72 45.03 -8.06
N PRO A 263 -63.89 46.02 -8.42
CA PRO A 263 -63.96 47.36 -7.86
C PRO A 263 -65.40 47.90 -7.88
N ASN A 264 -65.87 48.36 -6.72
CA ASN A 264 -67.23 48.88 -6.54
C ASN A 264 -68.36 47.92 -6.96
N GLY A 265 -68.10 46.60 -7.00
CA GLY A 265 -69.07 45.59 -7.41
C GLY A 265 -69.44 45.62 -8.90
N THR A 266 -68.73 46.41 -9.73
CA THR A 266 -69.06 46.55 -11.15
C THR A 266 -68.23 45.58 -11.98
N ALA A 267 -68.87 44.54 -12.49
CA ALA A 267 -68.21 43.55 -13.35
C ALA A 267 -67.88 44.12 -14.73
N PRO A 268 -66.71 43.79 -15.31
CA PRO A 268 -66.35 44.23 -16.65
C PRO A 268 -67.22 43.49 -17.69
N THR A 269 -67.65 44.24 -18.70
CA THR A 269 -68.41 43.73 -19.84
C THR A 269 -67.50 43.44 -21.01
N VAL A 270 -67.79 42.38 -21.77
CA VAL A 270 -67.06 42.04 -23.00
C VAL A 270 -67.46 42.94 -24.19
N ALA A 271 -66.52 43.20 -25.10
CA ALA A 271 -66.84 43.68 -26.44
C ALA A 271 -67.49 42.57 -27.27
N THR A 272 -68.41 42.93 -28.16
CA THR A 272 -69.23 42.00 -28.94
C THR A 272 -68.85 41.95 -30.42
N ALA A 273 -67.86 42.73 -30.85
CA ALA A 273 -67.41 42.73 -32.24
C ALA A 273 -66.75 41.39 -32.61
N ALA A 274 -67.09 40.85 -33.78
CA ALA A 274 -66.52 39.59 -34.27
C ALA A 274 -64.98 39.65 -34.35
N ASN A 275 -64.32 38.55 -34.01
CA ASN A 275 -62.84 38.38 -34.00
C ASN A 275 -62.05 39.36 -33.11
N GLY A 276 -62.73 40.26 -32.39
CA GLY A 276 -62.09 41.23 -31.51
C GLY A 276 -61.65 40.60 -30.20
N TRP A 277 -60.59 41.15 -29.61
CA TRP A 277 -60.31 40.89 -28.19
C TRP A 277 -61.49 41.44 -27.40
N ALA A 278 -62.25 40.55 -26.75
CA ALA A 278 -63.49 40.90 -26.08
C ALA A 278 -63.21 41.60 -24.74
N LEU A 279 -62.27 41.04 -23.97
CA LEU A 279 -61.94 41.49 -22.63
C LEU A 279 -60.56 40.97 -22.22
N VAL A 280 -59.78 41.81 -21.54
CA VAL A 280 -58.62 41.36 -20.77
C VAL A 280 -58.95 41.46 -19.28
N PHE A 281 -58.96 40.33 -18.60
CA PHE A 281 -59.12 40.20 -17.16
C PHE A 281 -57.77 39.99 -16.50
N THR A 282 -57.59 40.57 -15.32
CA THR A 282 -56.49 40.27 -14.40
C THR A 282 -57.05 40.17 -12.98
N GLY A 283 -56.59 39.20 -12.20
CA GLY A 283 -57.03 39.04 -10.82
C GLY A 283 -56.07 38.22 -9.97
N VAL A 284 -56.20 38.37 -8.65
CA VAL A 284 -55.45 37.62 -7.65
C VAL A 284 -56.38 36.80 -6.78
N TYR A 285 -56.02 35.56 -6.50
CA TYR A 285 -56.78 34.70 -5.61
C TYR A 285 -56.37 34.90 -4.15
N ASN A 286 -57.36 35.03 -3.27
CA ASN A 286 -57.18 35.06 -1.83
C ASN A 286 -57.87 33.83 -1.23
N SER A 287 -57.06 32.89 -0.72
CA SER A 287 -57.54 31.63 -0.16
C SER A 287 -58.27 31.80 1.17
N LEU A 288 -57.88 32.80 1.98
CA LEU A 288 -58.51 33.08 3.28
C LEU A 288 -60.00 33.42 3.12
N TYR A 289 -60.36 34.16 2.08
CA TYR A 289 -61.75 34.54 1.79
C TYR A 289 -62.40 33.71 0.68
N ALA A 290 -61.66 32.76 0.09
CA ALA A 290 -62.06 31.96 -1.08
C ALA A 290 -62.59 32.83 -2.25
N GLN A 291 -61.95 33.98 -2.48
CA GLN A 291 -62.41 35.00 -3.42
C GLN A 291 -61.29 35.46 -4.36
N TRP A 292 -61.69 35.88 -5.55
CA TRP A 292 -60.83 36.57 -6.50
C TRP A 292 -61.04 38.07 -6.40
N LEU A 293 -59.93 38.82 -6.35
CA LEU A 293 -59.94 40.26 -6.48
C LEU A 293 -59.46 40.59 -7.90
N GLY A 294 -60.40 40.97 -8.75
CA GLY A 294 -60.14 41.10 -10.19
C GLY A 294 -60.56 42.44 -10.75
N ALA A 295 -59.94 42.80 -11.88
CA ALA A 295 -60.33 43.90 -12.73
C ALA A 295 -60.31 43.44 -14.18
N GLY A 296 -61.02 44.14 -15.05
CA GLY A 296 -60.98 43.84 -16.47
C GLY A 296 -61.24 45.08 -17.30
N TRP A 297 -60.65 45.07 -18.49
CA TRP A 297 -60.74 46.17 -19.45
C TRP A 297 -61.27 45.61 -20.75
N LYS A 298 -62.40 46.15 -21.19
CA LYS A 298 -62.95 45.87 -22.50
C LYS A 298 -61.97 46.39 -23.55
N VAL A 299 -61.64 45.56 -24.53
CA VAL A 299 -60.84 45.95 -25.69
C VAL A 299 -61.81 46.15 -26.85
N THR A 300 -61.71 47.28 -27.54
CA THR A 300 -62.61 47.64 -28.66
C THR A 300 -62.24 46.91 -29.94
#